data_AF-A0AAX0B2H6-F1
#
_entry.id   AF-A0AAX0B2H6-F1
#
_cell.length_a   1.000
_cell.length_b   1.000
_cell.length_c   1.000
_cell.angle_alpha   90.00
_cell.angle_beta   90.00
_cell.angle_gamma   90.00
#
_symmetry.space_group_name_H-M   'P 1'
#
loop_
_entity.id
_entity.type
_entity.pdbx_description
1 polymer ?
#
loop_
_entity_poly.entity_id
_entity_poly.type
_entity_poly.pdbx_seq_one_letter_code
_entity_poly.pdbx_strand_id
1 'polypeptide(L)'
;MKELKEKLLIEIEEFRELGNKFLSGEVSIMDFKKVSGGMGVYSERNKKEFMIRLRIPSGISSFENMNWLCDIADKYNLDKFHLTTREAVQYHNLTIDQVCGIMKDGIDNDIYSRGGGGNFPRNVAMSPLSGVDKDEAFDVTPYALAVNKHFLSKITSYKFPRKFKVSFSSSDSDQGHCNVADLGFLAAIKDNEKYFRVFMGGGIGRNPQVAVEYDELIKPSEVLYHVEAMTSLFVKEGNYEDRNKARIRYILERMGKEKFIETYKEHLKDVLDNNELDLFVESKEITKEGKEIELTHSRLYSQKQKGLYSVYFHPIGGQISVKTLREILDKLKAVKDLEIRLTMTEGLYFRNLNGDEAKELLNVTQNIGGETALQQSVSCIGVPICQVGILESQKMLNNIINYFAEKGYNKDILPRVHISGCGNSCAVHEVVGIGLTGKRKKVGDAVEDVFELHINGSFETGSARLGKVYGDLLASEIPEFLYELSLDIENKNMNFYEFVENNEEELLKIIEKYKK
;
A
#
# COMPACT_ATOMS: atom_id res chain seq x y z
N MET A 1 -7.34 -4.59 25.55
CA MET A 1 -8.09 -4.91 24.31
C MET A 1 -9.60 -5.04 24.54
N LYS A 2 -10.08 -5.74 25.58
CA LYS A 2 -11.54 -5.85 25.87
C LYS A 2 -12.26 -4.50 25.94
N GLU A 3 -11.75 -3.57 26.74
CA GLU A 3 -12.31 -2.22 26.87
C GLU A 3 -12.35 -1.46 25.53
N LEU A 4 -11.34 -1.65 24.68
CA LEU A 4 -11.35 -1.06 23.34
C LEU A 4 -12.46 -1.66 22.48
N LYS A 5 -12.63 -3.00 22.48
CA LYS A 5 -13.71 -3.66 21.73
C LYS A 5 -15.09 -3.11 22.16
N GLU A 6 -15.32 -2.97 23.46
CA GLU A 6 -16.56 -2.39 24.01
C GLU A 6 -16.80 -0.96 23.51
N LYS A 7 -15.78 -0.09 23.54
CA LYS A 7 -15.87 1.28 23.01
C LYS A 7 -16.20 1.29 21.52
N LEU A 8 -15.54 0.45 20.72
CA LEU A 8 -15.77 0.39 19.28
C LEU A 8 -17.17 -0.12 18.93
N LEU A 9 -17.71 -1.07 19.70
CA LEU A 9 -19.09 -1.55 19.53
C LEU A 9 -20.11 -0.43 19.74
N ILE A 10 -19.87 0.47 20.71
CA ILE A 10 -20.70 1.66 20.93
C ILE A 10 -20.57 2.63 19.75
N GLU A 11 -19.34 2.95 19.32
CA GLU A 11 -19.10 3.84 18.16
C GLU A 11 -19.80 3.32 16.88
N ILE A 12 -19.95 2.01 16.71
CA ILE A 12 -20.64 1.41 15.56
C ILE A 12 -22.15 1.74 15.55
N GLU A 13 -22.80 1.73 16.70
CA GLU A 13 -24.23 2.05 16.79
C GLU A 13 -24.48 3.53 16.48
N GLU A 14 -23.67 4.42 17.06
CA GLU A 14 -23.69 5.86 16.75
C GLU A 14 -23.41 6.12 15.25
N PHE A 15 -22.47 5.36 14.67
CA PHE A 15 -22.15 5.46 13.25
C PHE A 15 -23.29 4.98 12.35
N ARG A 16 -24.04 3.95 12.76
CA ARG A 16 -25.23 3.49 12.03
C ARG A 16 -26.29 4.59 11.96
N GLU A 17 -26.59 5.23 13.09
CA GLU A 17 -27.51 6.36 13.14
C GLU A 17 -27.05 7.51 12.24
N LEU A 18 -25.77 7.85 12.30
CA LEU A 18 -25.18 8.88 11.44
C LEU A 18 -25.31 8.52 9.95
N GLY A 19 -25.09 7.26 9.58
CA GLY A 19 -25.25 6.81 8.21
C GLY A 19 -26.70 6.88 7.71
N ASN A 20 -27.68 6.58 8.56
CA ASN A 20 -29.10 6.76 8.23
C ASN A 20 -29.47 8.24 8.03
N LYS A 21 -28.93 9.14 8.85
CA LYS A 21 -29.06 10.60 8.66
C LYS A 21 -28.37 11.08 7.38
N PHE A 22 -27.24 10.49 7.01
CA PHE A 22 -26.59 10.79 5.73
C PHE A 22 -27.43 10.32 4.53
N LEU A 23 -28.00 9.12 4.59
CA LEU A 23 -28.83 8.56 3.51
C LEU A 23 -30.16 9.31 3.31
N SER A 24 -30.74 9.87 4.38
CA SER A 24 -31.94 10.71 4.33
C SER A 24 -31.66 12.15 3.89
N GLY A 25 -30.39 12.56 3.79
CA GLY A 25 -29.98 13.90 3.39
C GLY A 25 -29.89 14.91 4.54
N GLU A 26 -30.11 14.50 5.79
CA GLU A 26 -29.94 15.34 6.98
C GLU A 26 -28.47 15.74 7.22
N VAL A 27 -27.52 14.91 6.77
CA VAL A 27 -26.08 15.14 6.95
C VAL A 27 -25.39 15.31 5.60
N SER A 28 -24.57 16.35 5.48
CA SER A 28 -23.78 16.60 4.27
C SER A 28 -22.71 15.53 4.07
N ILE A 29 -22.29 15.32 2.82
CA ILE A 29 -21.16 14.43 2.49
C ILE A 29 -19.90 14.81 3.26
N MET A 30 -19.63 16.10 3.42
CA MET A 30 -18.42 16.56 4.10
C MET A 30 -18.49 16.24 5.59
N ASP A 31 -19.63 16.44 6.22
CA ASP A 31 -19.81 16.16 7.65
C ASP A 31 -19.83 14.67 7.94
N PHE A 32 -20.50 13.87 7.10
CA PHE A 32 -20.41 12.40 7.18
C PHE A 32 -18.94 11.96 7.08
N LYS A 33 -18.19 12.47 6.09
CA LYS A 33 -16.79 12.11 5.85
C LYS A 33 -15.83 12.47 7.00
N LYS A 34 -16.13 13.52 7.79
CA LYS A 34 -15.34 13.88 8.98
C LYS A 34 -15.32 12.73 9.99
N VAL A 35 -16.46 12.06 10.16
CA VAL A 35 -16.61 10.92 11.10
C VAL A 35 -16.30 9.60 10.41
N SER A 36 -16.96 9.31 9.28
CA SER A 36 -16.89 8.02 8.58
C SER A 36 -15.46 7.61 8.23
N GLY A 37 -14.62 8.59 7.87
CA GLY A 37 -13.22 8.33 7.58
C GLY A 37 -12.50 7.69 8.77
N GLY A 38 -12.78 8.13 10.00
CA GLY A 38 -12.23 7.54 11.22
C GLY A 38 -12.67 6.10 11.45
N MET A 39 -13.87 5.74 10.98
CA MET A 39 -14.42 4.37 11.02
C MET A 39 -13.85 3.47 9.92
N GLY A 40 -12.99 3.99 9.03
CA GLY A 40 -12.51 3.24 7.88
C GLY A 40 -13.55 3.14 6.76
N VAL A 41 -14.56 4.03 6.76
CA VAL A 41 -15.70 3.99 5.84
C VAL A 41 -15.77 5.25 4.99
N TYR A 42 -16.08 5.06 3.71
CA TYR A 42 -16.32 6.16 2.79
C TYR A 42 -17.57 5.89 1.98
N SER A 43 -18.44 6.90 1.86
CA SER A 43 -19.51 6.87 0.86
C SER A 43 -18.90 6.76 -0.54
N GLU A 44 -19.40 5.86 -1.34
CA GLU A 44 -19.06 5.77 -2.76
C GLU A 44 -19.69 6.94 -3.53
N ARG A 45 -19.33 7.10 -4.81
CA ARG A 45 -19.73 8.27 -5.60
C ARG A 45 -21.24 8.41 -5.76
N ASN A 46 -21.99 7.31 -5.74
CA ASN A 46 -23.45 7.30 -5.82
C ASN A 46 -24.14 7.77 -4.53
N LYS A 47 -23.39 7.94 -3.43
CA LYS A 47 -23.85 8.40 -2.11
C LYS A 47 -24.86 7.48 -1.41
N LYS A 48 -25.06 6.26 -1.93
CA LYS A 48 -25.98 5.26 -1.38
C LYS A 48 -25.24 4.07 -0.81
N GLU A 49 -24.13 3.71 -1.46
CA GLU A 49 -23.28 2.60 -1.08
C GLU A 49 -21.99 3.11 -0.42
N PHE A 50 -21.31 2.21 0.27
CA PHE A 50 -20.16 2.50 1.09
C PHE A 50 -19.04 1.50 0.82
N MET A 51 -17.83 2.01 0.90
CA MET A 51 -16.62 1.21 1.05
C MET A 51 -16.27 1.10 2.52
N ILE A 52 -15.90 -0.10 2.97
CA ILE A 52 -15.23 -0.32 4.25
C ILE A 52 -13.81 -0.84 4.00
N ARG A 53 -12.85 -0.28 4.72
CA ARG A 53 -11.47 -0.75 4.74
C ARG A 53 -11.18 -1.47 6.05
N LEU A 54 -10.83 -2.75 5.94
CA LEU A 54 -10.38 -3.57 7.05
C LEU A 54 -8.85 -3.50 7.16
N ARG A 55 -8.36 -3.21 8.37
CA ARG A 55 -6.93 -3.24 8.66
C ARG A 55 -6.48 -4.68 8.75
N ILE A 56 -5.40 -5.00 8.04
CA ILE A 56 -4.65 -6.24 8.21
C ILE A 56 -3.29 -5.83 8.79
N PRO A 57 -3.05 -6.00 10.09
CA PRO A 57 -1.87 -5.45 10.76
C PRO A 57 -0.58 -5.83 10.02
N SER A 58 0.08 -4.83 9.41
CA SER A 58 1.30 -5.00 8.58
C SER A 58 1.19 -6.07 7.50
N GLY A 59 0.00 -6.20 6.92
CA GLY A 59 -0.27 -7.14 5.83
C GLY A 59 -0.22 -8.60 6.24
N ILE A 60 -0.15 -8.91 7.54
CA ILE A 60 0.00 -10.28 8.02
C ILE A 60 -1.37 -10.93 8.16
N SER A 61 -1.57 -12.02 7.43
CA SER A 61 -2.79 -12.80 7.49
C SER A 61 -2.48 -14.29 7.57
N SER A 62 -3.44 -15.04 8.09
CA SER A 62 -3.42 -16.50 8.13
C SER A 62 -4.42 -17.09 7.14
N PHE A 63 -4.40 -18.41 7.00
CA PHE A 63 -5.43 -19.16 6.29
C PHE A 63 -6.83 -18.86 6.83
N GLU A 64 -6.99 -18.82 8.15
CA GLU A 64 -8.27 -18.58 8.83
C GLU A 64 -8.77 -17.16 8.57
N ASN A 65 -7.89 -16.16 8.68
CA ASN A 65 -8.27 -14.77 8.42
C ASN A 65 -8.68 -14.56 6.95
N MET A 66 -7.98 -15.21 6.00
CA MET A 66 -8.34 -15.14 4.58
C MET A 66 -9.65 -15.88 4.26
N ASN A 67 -9.92 -17.02 4.91
CA ASN A 67 -11.22 -17.68 4.81
C ASN A 67 -12.33 -16.83 5.41
N TRP A 68 -12.09 -16.21 6.57
CA TRP A 68 -13.06 -15.31 7.20
C TRP A 68 -13.42 -14.14 6.27
N LEU A 69 -12.46 -13.56 5.56
CA LEU A 69 -12.75 -12.56 4.52
C LEU A 69 -13.66 -13.11 3.41
N CYS A 70 -13.46 -14.36 2.99
CA CYS A 70 -14.36 -14.99 2.02
C CYS A 70 -15.77 -15.21 2.62
N ASP A 71 -15.86 -15.68 3.87
CA ASP A 71 -17.12 -15.95 4.55
C ASP A 71 -17.94 -14.67 4.75
N ILE A 72 -17.28 -13.56 5.10
CA ILE A 72 -17.91 -12.24 5.19
C ILE A 72 -18.40 -11.76 3.82
N ALA A 73 -17.60 -11.96 2.77
CA ALA A 73 -18.01 -11.59 1.43
C ALA A 73 -19.26 -12.37 1.00
N ASP A 74 -19.30 -13.68 1.24
CA ASP A 74 -20.46 -14.53 0.95
C ASP A 74 -21.69 -14.12 1.77
N LYS A 75 -21.52 -13.89 3.08
CA LYS A 75 -22.59 -13.45 3.99
C LYS A 75 -23.30 -12.19 3.50
N TYR A 76 -22.56 -11.27 2.87
CA TYR A 76 -23.09 -10.00 2.37
C TYR A 76 -23.22 -9.93 0.84
N ASN A 77 -23.11 -11.06 0.14
CA ASN A 77 -23.21 -11.20 -1.33
C ASN A 77 -22.26 -10.28 -2.10
N LEU A 78 -20.98 -10.30 -1.73
CA LEU A 78 -19.92 -9.53 -2.38
C LEU A 78 -19.09 -10.44 -3.27
N ASP A 79 -18.91 -10.06 -4.53
CA ASP A 79 -18.21 -10.90 -5.52
C ASP A 79 -16.68 -10.92 -5.32
N LYS A 80 -16.14 -9.86 -4.73
CA LYS A 80 -14.70 -9.60 -4.69
C LYS A 80 -14.31 -8.64 -3.56
N PHE A 81 -13.02 -8.58 -3.29
CA PHE A 81 -12.40 -7.55 -2.45
C PHE A 81 -11.18 -6.96 -3.15
N HIS A 82 -10.81 -5.75 -2.73
CA HIS A 82 -9.69 -5.00 -3.26
C HIS A 82 -8.53 -4.99 -2.28
N LEU A 83 -7.39 -5.55 -2.69
CA LEU A 83 -6.12 -5.44 -1.99
C LEU A 83 -5.54 -4.05 -2.23
N THR A 84 -4.95 -3.45 -1.19
CA THR A 84 -4.56 -2.03 -1.24
C THR A 84 -3.06 -1.86 -1.13
N THR A 85 -2.54 -0.74 -1.65
CA THR A 85 -1.14 -0.32 -1.52
C THR A 85 -0.65 0.01 -0.11
N ARG A 86 -1.45 -0.29 0.93
CA ARG A 86 -1.06 -0.22 2.35
C ARG A 86 -1.45 -1.51 3.08
N GLU A 87 -1.43 -2.63 2.36
CA GLU A 87 -1.52 -3.98 2.92
C GLU A 87 -2.82 -4.20 3.72
N ALA A 88 -3.91 -3.64 3.21
CA ALA A 88 -5.24 -3.72 3.79
C ALA A 88 -6.23 -4.22 2.73
N VAL A 89 -7.44 -4.58 3.18
CA VAL A 89 -8.52 -5.08 2.32
C VAL A 89 -9.67 -4.08 2.29
N GLN A 90 -10.30 -3.91 1.13
CA GLN A 90 -11.53 -3.14 0.98
C GLN A 90 -12.66 -3.99 0.42
N TYR A 91 -13.86 -3.81 1.01
CA TYR A 91 -15.12 -4.18 0.39
C TYR A 91 -15.85 -2.93 -0.09
N HIS A 92 -16.60 -3.10 -1.17
CA HIS A 92 -17.32 -2.05 -1.89
C HIS A 92 -18.78 -2.42 -2.04
N ASN A 93 -19.60 -1.46 -2.49
CA ASN A 93 -21.02 -1.66 -2.81
C ASN A 93 -21.87 -2.11 -1.61
N LEU A 94 -21.51 -1.67 -0.39
CA LEU A 94 -22.22 -2.05 0.83
C LEU A 94 -23.27 -1.02 1.21
N THR A 95 -24.37 -1.46 1.81
CA THR A 95 -25.28 -0.60 2.58
C THR A 95 -24.66 -0.24 3.94
N ILE A 96 -25.19 0.78 4.61
CA ILE A 96 -24.70 1.18 5.94
C ILE A 96 -24.85 0.05 6.98
N ASP A 97 -25.93 -0.73 6.92
CA ASP A 97 -26.18 -1.82 7.86
C ASP A 97 -25.19 -2.97 7.65
N GLN A 98 -24.89 -3.32 6.40
CA GLN A 98 -23.86 -4.31 6.09
C GLN A 98 -22.48 -3.84 6.55
N VAL A 99 -22.13 -2.57 6.32
CA VAL A 99 -20.88 -1.98 6.85
C VAL A 99 -20.80 -2.16 8.37
N CYS A 100 -21.85 -1.80 9.09
CA CYS A 100 -21.87 -1.92 10.55
C CYS A 100 -21.84 -3.38 11.01
N GLY A 101 -22.49 -4.29 10.26
CA GLY A 101 -22.43 -5.73 10.50
C GLY A 101 -21.01 -6.27 10.36
N ILE A 102 -20.32 -5.94 9.27
CA ILE A 102 -18.92 -6.30 9.03
C ILE A 102 -18.01 -5.76 10.14
N MET A 103 -18.22 -4.53 10.61
CA MET A 103 -17.42 -3.97 11.72
C MET A 103 -17.56 -4.79 13.00
N LYS A 104 -18.77 -5.22 13.34
CA LYS A 104 -19.03 -6.07 14.52
C LYS A 104 -18.39 -7.43 14.36
N ASP A 105 -18.65 -8.10 13.23
CA ASP A 105 -18.09 -9.42 12.92
C ASP A 105 -16.55 -9.37 12.97
N GLY A 106 -15.95 -8.27 12.48
CA GLY A 106 -14.51 -8.04 12.49
C GLY A 106 -13.93 -7.90 13.90
N ILE A 107 -14.58 -7.13 14.79
CA ILE A 107 -14.13 -6.95 16.18
C ILE A 107 -14.04 -8.30 16.92
N ASP A 108 -14.99 -9.20 16.67
CA ASP A 108 -15.00 -10.54 17.27
C ASP A 108 -13.82 -11.41 16.79
N ASN A 109 -13.30 -11.13 15.59
CA ASN A 109 -12.17 -11.83 14.96
C ASN A 109 -10.86 -11.01 14.98
N ASP A 110 -10.79 -9.95 15.78
CA ASP A 110 -9.62 -9.05 15.88
C ASP A 110 -9.21 -8.37 14.55
N ILE A 111 -10.18 -8.18 13.66
CA ILE A 111 -10.05 -7.43 12.40
C ILE A 111 -10.81 -6.12 12.52
N TYR A 112 -10.08 -5.00 12.49
CA TYR A 112 -10.62 -3.67 12.81
C TYR A 112 -10.70 -2.78 11.57
N SER A 113 -11.76 -1.98 11.43
CA SER A 113 -11.85 -0.91 10.41
C SER A 113 -11.44 0.46 10.95
N ARG A 114 -11.55 0.67 12.28
CA ARG A 114 -11.25 1.93 12.95
C ARG A 114 -9.81 2.38 12.65
N GLY A 115 -9.66 3.60 12.16
CA GLY A 115 -8.38 4.16 11.70
C GLY A 115 -7.93 3.70 10.31
N GLY A 116 -8.74 2.91 9.59
CA GLY A 116 -8.47 2.57 8.18
C GLY A 116 -8.49 3.79 7.25
N GLY A 117 -9.19 4.86 7.66
CA GLY A 117 -9.32 6.12 6.96
C GLY A 117 -8.99 7.35 7.80
N GLY A 118 -9.61 8.48 7.47
CA GLY A 118 -9.64 9.67 8.32
C GLY A 118 -8.27 10.31 8.61
N ASN A 119 -8.23 11.01 9.74
CA ASN A 119 -7.06 11.64 10.35
C ASN A 119 -6.54 10.77 11.51
N PHE A 120 -6.14 9.54 11.18
CA PHE A 120 -5.68 8.53 12.13
C PHE A 120 -4.37 7.90 11.63
N PRO A 121 -3.62 7.21 12.51
CA PRO A 121 -2.56 6.32 12.07
C PRO A 121 -3.15 5.25 11.15
N ARG A 122 -2.57 5.12 9.96
CA ARG A 122 -2.97 4.10 8.98
C ARG A 122 -2.41 2.73 9.34
N ASN A 123 -2.68 1.74 8.50
CA ASN A 123 -1.99 0.46 8.58
C ASN A 123 -0.47 0.70 8.49
N VAL A 124 0.29 0.14 9.43
CA VAL A 124 1.75 0.22 9.41
C VAL A 124 2.22 -0.70 8.30
N ALA A 125 2.82 -0.14 7.25
CA ALA A 125 3.27 -0.94 6.12
C ALA A 125 4.59 -1.66 6.42
N MET A 126 4.87 -2.74 5.71
CA MET A 126 6.07 -3.53 5.93
C MET A 126 6.51 -4.28 4.66
N SER A 127 7.82 -4.42 4.45
CA SER A 127 8.35 -5.39 3.49
C SER A 127 7.68 -6.78 3.67
N PRO A 128 6.96 -7.31 2.68
CA PRO A 128 6.15 -8.51 2.87
C PRO A 128 6.97 -9.78 3.11
N LEU A 129 8.24 -9.79 2.70
CA LEU A 129 9.16 -10.91 2.89
C LEU A 129 9.98 -10.83 4.19
N SER A 130 9.72 -9.87 5.08
CA SER A 130 10.44 -9.78 6.35
C SER A 130 10.34 -11.08 7.17
N GLY A 131 11.49 -11.58 7.62
CA GLY A 131 11.70 -12.86 8.29
C GLY A 131 12.06 -14.02 7.36
N VAL A 132 11.91 -13.87 6.05
CA VAL A 132 12.23 -14.93 5.06
C VAL A 132 13.07 -14.45 3.89
N ASP A 133 13.20 -13.14 3.69
CA ASP A 133 14.06 -12.52 2.69
C ASP A 133 15.52 -12.94 2.92
N LYS A 134 16.26 -13.17 1.83
CA LYS A 134 17.69 -13.51 1.88
C LYS A 134 18.56 -12.28 2.06
N ASP A 135 18.06 -11.13 1.63
CA ASP A 135 18.80 -9.87 1.60
C ASP A 135 18.43 -8.98 2.80
N GLU A 136 17.62 -9.47 3.75
CA GLU A 136 17.26 -8.67 4.92
C GLU A 136 18.41 -8.53 5.93
N ALA A 137 18.51 -7.35 6.52
CA ALA A 137 19.30 -7.11 7.71
C ALA A 137 18.75 -7.91 8.91
N PHE A 138 17.46 -7.78 9.20
CA PHE A 138 16.76 -8.62 10.18
C PHE A 138 15.24 -8.54 10.00
N ASP A 139 14.52 -9.47 10.63
CA ASP A 139 13.05 -9.48 10.61
C ASP A 139 12.47 -8.29 11.37
N VAL A 140 11.78 -7.42 10.64
CA VAL A 140 11.12 -6.22 11.19
C VAL A 140 9.68 -6.50 11.66
N THR A 141 9.15 -7.71 11.42
CA THR A 141 7.78 -8.11 11.73
C THR A 141 7.35 -7.77 13.17
N PRO A 142 8.12 -8.13 14.21
CA PRO A 142 7.66 -7.90 15.57
C PRO A 142 7.53 -6.40 15.92
N TYR A 143 8.39 -5.56 15.35
CA TYR A 143 8.37 -4.11 15.56
C TYR A 143 7.18 -3.46 14.87
N ALA A 144 6.90 -3.82 13.62
CA ALA A 144 5.75 -3.31 12.88
C ALA A 144 4.41 -3.70 13.54
N LEU A 145 4.31 -4.93 14.07
CA LEU A 145 3.17 -5.39 14.86
C LEU A 145 3.03 -4.64 16.20
N ALA A 146 4.15 -4.37 16.89
CA ALA A 146 4.14 -3.58 18.11
C ALA A 146 3.62 -2.15 17.87
N VAL A 147 4.06 -1.49 16.80
CA VAL A 147 3.56 -0.17 16.40
C VAL A 147 2.07 -0.21 16.05
N ASN A 148 1.60 -1.24 15.32
CA ASN A 148 0.16 -1.40 15.07
C ASN A 148 -0.65 -1.54 16.35
N LYS A 149 -0.19 -2.39 17.28
CA LYS A 149 -0.85 -2.61 18.58
C LYS A 149 -0.88 -1.33 19.39
N HIS A 150 0.23 -0.58 19.40
CA HIS A 150 0.34 0.71 20.06
C HIS A 150 -0.66 1.73 19.50
N PHE A 151 -0.75 1.86 18.17
CA PHE A 151 -1.75 2.70 17.51
C PHE A 151 -3.19 2.26 17.81
N LEU A 152 -3.49 0.95 17.77
CA LEU A 152 -4.83 0.47 18.07
C LEU A 152 -5.22 0.74 19.52
N SER A 153 -4.30 0.59 20.47
CA SER A 153 -4.57 0.83 21.91
C SER A 153 -5.03 2.26 22.22
N LYS A 154 -4.66 3.22 21.36
CA LYS A 154 -4.98 4.66 21.48
C LYS A 154 -5.87 5.17 20.35
N ILE A 155 -6.47 4.28 19.56
CA ILE A 155 -7.11 4.67 18.30
C ILE A 155 -8.29 5.65 18.49
N THR A 156 -8.94 5.61 19.65
CA THR A 156 -10.07 6.49 20.00
C THR A 156 -9.61 7.84 20.56
N SER A 157 -8.34 8.02 20.92
CA SER A 157 -7.83 9.26 21.53
C SER A 157 -7.07 10.17 20.56
N TYR A 158 -6.66 9.67 19.38
CA TYR A 158 -5.92 10.48 18.41
C TYR A 158 -6.73 11.65 17.86
N LYS A 159 -6.07 12.82 17.82
CA LYS A 159 -6.57 14.05 17.21
C LYS A 159 -5.54 14.62 16.25
N PHE A 160 -5.33 13.95 15.11
CA PHE A 160 -4.33 14.40 14.14
C PHE A 160 -4.89 15.45 13.16
N PRO A 161 -4.03 16.33 12.63
CA PRO A 161 -4.43 17.24 11.57
C PRO A 161 -4.75 16.49 10.27
N ARG A 162 -4.04 15.38 10.00
CA ARG A 162 -4.28 14.52 8.83
C ARG A 162 -3.88 13.07 9.10
N LYS A 163 -3.85 12.22 8.06
CA LYS A 163 -3.41 10.81 8.15
C LYS A 163 -1.92 10.73 8.49
N PHE A 164 -1.55 9.75 9.31
CA PHE A 164 -0.17 9.43 9.67
C PHE A 164 0.17 8.01 9.18
N LYS A 165 1.26 7.86 8.41
CA LYS A 165 1.70 6.59 7.83
C LYS A 165 3.09 6.24 8.37
N VAL A 166 3.17 5.09 9.03
CA VAL A 166 4.44 4.47 9.43
C VAL A 166 4.73 3.27 8.53
N SER A 167 6.00 3.02 8.26
CA SER A 167 6.45 1.85 7.49
C SER A 167 7.73 1.25 8.02
N PHE A 168 7.93 -0.03 7.72
CA PHE A 168 9.14 -0.79 8.01
C PHE A 168 9.66 -1.49 6.76
N SER A 169 10.98 -1.55 6.61
CA SER A 169 11.61 -2.32 5.54
C SER A 169 12.76 -3.12 6.10
N SER A 170 12.89 -4.38 5.67
CA SER A 170 13.91 -5.30 6.17
C SER A 170 15.20 -5.31 5.35
N SER A 171 15.17 -4.78 4.12
CA SER A 171 16.31 -4.70 3.18
C SER A 171 16.29 -3.39 2.39
N ASP A 172 17.40 -3.07 1.72
CA ASP A 172 17.57 -1.83 0.94
C ASP A 172 16.62 -1.70 -0.27
N SER A 173 15.95 -2.79 -0.64
CA SER A 173 14.84 -2.77 -1.62
C SER A 173 13.66 -1.90 -1.18
N ASP A 174 13.59 -1.53 0.11
CA ASP A 174 12.59 -0.65 0.71
C ASP A 174 11.14 -0.96 0.31
N GLN A 175 10.75 -2.24 0.27
CA GLN A 175 9.39 -2.65 -0.13
C GLN A 175 8.28 -2.14 0.81
N GLY A 176 8.61 -1.61 2.00
CA GLY A 176 7.69 -0.88 2.88
C GLY A 176 7.54 0.62 2.57
N HIS A 177 8.33 1.16 1.63
CA HIS A 177 8.35 2.54 1.19
C HIS A 177 8.70 3.56 2.31
N CYS A 178 9.71 3.25 3.13
CA CYS A 178 10.21 4.08 4.22
C CYS A 178 10.63 5.47 3.75
N ASN A 179 11.27 5.58 2.58
CA ASN A 179 11.74 6.84 2.03
C ASN A 179 10.62 7.82 1.65
N VAL A 180 9.35 7.41 1.66
CA VAL A 180 8.20 8.23 1.23
C VAL A 180 7.01 8.15 2.19
N ALA A 181 7.23 7.58 3.39
CA ALA A 181 6.27 7.55 4.48
C ALA A 181 6.38 8.81 5.36
N ASP A 182 5.41 9.02 6.25
CA ASP A 182 5.53 10.11 7.23
C ASP A 182 6.65 9.80 8.24
N LEU A 183 6.81 8.51 8.59
CA LEU A 183 7.90 7.94 9.38
C LEU A 183 8.23 6.53 8.87
N GLY A 184 9.48 6.25 8.54
CA GLY A 184 9.96 4.97 8.02
C GLY A 184 11.12 4.42 8.82
N PHE A 185 11.15 3.10 9.02
CA PHE A 185 12.22 2.38 9.72
C PHE A 185 12.80 1.31 8.80
N LEU A 186 14.03 1.54 8.34
CA LEU A 186 14.77 0.60 7.51
C LEU A 186 15.78 -0.17 8.36
N ALA A 187 15.68 -1.49 8.38
CA ALA A 187 16.59 -2.34 9.13
C ALA A 187 18.02 -2.21 8.61
N ALA A 188 18.98 -2.10 9.52
CA ALA A 188 20.40 -2.03 9.23
C ALA A 188 21.19 -2.86 10.25
N ILE A 189 22.35 -3.37 9.83
CA ILE A 189 23.34 -3.96 10.73
C ILE A 189 24.57 -3.06 10.74
N LYS A 190 25.07 -2.73 11.93
CA LYS A 190 26.36 -2.06 12.11
C LYS A 190 27.10 -2.74 13.25
N ASP A 191 28.35 -3.10 13.04
CA ASP A 191 29.20 -3.75 14.04
C ASP A 191 28.56 -5.01 14.67
N ASN A 192 27.88 -5.82 13.85
CA ASN A 192 27.07 -7.00 14.23
C ASN A 192 25.87 -6.72 15.15
N GLU A 193 25.52 -5.46 15.37
CA GLU A 193 24.34 -5.05 16.11
C GLU A 193 23.22 -4.58 15.17
N LYS A 194 21.98 -4.78 15.61
CA LYS A 194 20.78 -4.41 14.86
C LYS A 194 20.42 -2.97 15.14
N TYR A 195 20.11 -2.23 14.09
CA TYR A 195 19.67 -0.84 14.14
C TYR A 195 18.55 -0.57 13.14
N PHE A 196 17.89 0.57 13.28
CA PHE A 196 17.10 1.15 12.19
C PHE A 196 17.71 2.47 11.72
N ARG A 197 17.77 2.65 10.40
CA ARG A 197 17.83 3.97 9.77
C ARG A 197 16.41 4.53 9.75
N VAL A 198 16.25 5.79 10.17
CA VAL A 198 14.94 6.42 10.30
C VAL A 198 14.76 7.48 9.24
N PHE A 199 13.62 7.46 8.55
CA PHE A 199 13.25 8.42 7.50
C PHE A 199 11.99 9.16 7.92
N MET A 200 11.95 10.48 7.74
CA MET A 200 10.89 11.33 8.29
C MET A 200 10.38 12.37 7.29
N GLY A 201 9.08 12.67 7.38
CA GLY A 201 8.48 13.79 6.65
C GLY A 201 8.29 13.57 5.15
N GLY A 202 8.27 12.32 4.69
CA GLY A 202 7.92 11.98 3.31
C GLY A 202 6.41 12.00 3.05
N GLY A 203 6.04 11.85 1.78
CA GLY A 203 4.66 11.58 1.40
C GLY A 203 4.34 11.91 -0.06
N ILE A 204 3.64 10.99 -0.71
CA ILE A 204 3.12 11.09 -2.09
C ILE A 204 1.75 11.77 -2.22
N GLY A 205 1.31 12.05 -3.45
CA GLY A 205 0.12 12.83 -3.83
C GLY A 205 0.51 14.21 -4.34
N ARG A 206 -0.46 15.09 -4.62
CA ARG A 206 -0.30 16.41 -5.31
C ARG A 206 0.97 17.24 -5.08
N ASN A 207 1.54 17.24 -3.86
CA ASN A 207 2.87 17.80 -3.58
C ASN A 207 3.72 16.67 -3.00
N PRO A 208 4.33 15.81 -3.84
CA PRO A 208 5.05 14.65 -3.37
C PRO A 208 6.42 15.07 -2.80
N GLN A 209 6.87 14.38 -1.76
CA GLN A 209 8.14 14.67 -1.11
C GLN A 209 8.81 13.39 -0.61
N VAL A 210 10.10 13.26 -0.88
CA VAL A 210 10.96 12.22 -0.30
C VAL A 210 11.28 12.61 1.14
N ALA A 211 11.29 11.63 2.03
CA ALA A 211 11.62 11.79 3.43
C ALA A 211 13.08 12.21 3.63
N VAL A 212 13.36 12.88 4.74
CA VAL A 212 14.73 13.14 5.19
C VAL A 212 15.20 12.01 6.10
N GLU A 213 16.42 11.55 5.91
CA GLU A 213 17.06 10.60 6.82
C GLU A 213 17.44 11.29 8.13
N TYR A 214 17.18 10.62 9.25
CA TYR A 214 17.64 10.97 10.58
C TYR A 214 19.09 10.54 10.74
N ASP A 215 19.94 11.42 11.25
CA ASP A 215 21.40 11.22 11.22
C ASP A 215 21.90 10.09 12.15
N GLU A 216 21.08 9.62 13.08
CA GLU A 216 21.44 8.60 14.07
C GLU A 216 20.77 7.26 13.76
N LEU A 217 21.55 6.19 13.92
CA LEU A 217 21.02 4.83 13.95
C LEU A 217 20.32 4.59 15.28
N ILE A 218 19.10 4.07 15.23
CA ILE A 218 18.29 3.86 16.44
C ILE A 218 18.30 2.38 16.81
N LYS A 219 18.24 2.08 18.11
CA LYS A 219 18.13 0.69 18.55
C LYS A 219 16.71 0.19 18.31
N PRO A 220 16.52 -1.11 18.01
CA PRO A 220 15.18 -1.66 17.82
C PRO A 220 14.26 -1.52 19.04
N SER A 221 14.81 -1.47 20.25
CA SER A 221 14.05 -1.20 21.48
C SER A 221 13.46 0.22 21.54
N GLU A 222 14.01 1.17 20.78
CA GLU A 222 13.64 2.59 20.84
C GLU A 222 12.50 2.96 19.88
N VAL A 223 12.05 2.03 19.02
CA VAL A 223 11.08 2.30 17.95
C VAL A 223 9.83 3.03 18.42
N LEU A 224 9.27 2.66 19.58
CA LEU A 224 8.06 3.30 20.10
C LEU A 224 8.29 4.74 20.58
N TYR A 225 9.49 5.07 21.08
CA TYR A 225 9.85 6.46 21.41
C TYR A 225 9.83 7.33 20.15
N HIS A 226 10.40 6.84 19.04
CA HIS A 226 10.39 7.56 17.76
C HIS A 226 8.98 7.73 17.18
N VAL A 227 8.13 6.71 17.33
CA VAL A 227 6.71 6.79 16.92
C VAL A 227 5.96 7.83 17.74
N GLU A 228 6.15 7.87 19.07
CA GLU A 228 5.49 8.86 19.93
C GLU A 228 6.05 10.27 19.73
N ALA A 229 7.36 10.42 19.50
CA ALA A 229 7.99 11.70 19.19
C ALA A 229 7.41 12.31 17.92
N MET A 230 7.31 11.52 16.84
CA MET A 230 6.70 11.98 15.59
C MET A 230 5.19 12.24 15.74
N THR A 231 4.51 11.44 16.57
CA THR A 231 3.10 11.67 16.92
C THR A 231 2.92 13.02 17.63
N SER A 232 3.77 13.31 18.63
CA SER A 232 3.79 14.58 19.36
C SER A 232 4.07 15.75 18.43
N LEU A 233 5.11 15.65 17.59
CA LEU A 233 5.45 16.65 16.57
C LEU A 233 4.25 16.92 15.67
N PHE A 234 3.60 15.86 15.16
CA PHE A 234 2.48 16.03 14.24
C PHE A 234 1.27 16.69 14.89
N VAL A 235 1.00 16.38 16.16
CA VAL A 235 -0.09 16.98 16.92
C VAL A 235 0.18 18.45 17.22
N LYS A 236 1.40 18.80 17.66
CA LYS A 236 1.77 20.15 18.11
C LYS A 236 2.04 21.10 16.94
N GLU A 237 2.71 20.64 15.90
CA GLU A 237 3.21 21.48 14.79
C GLU A 237 2.33 21.44 13.52
N GLY A 238 1.34 20.55 13.49
CA GLY A 238 0.49 20.32 12.33
C GLY A 238 -0.53 21.43 12.08
N ASN A 239 -0.93 21.58 10.81
CA ASN A 239 -1.94 22.57 10.40
C ASN A 239 -3.36 21.97 10.49
N TYR A 240 -4.22 22.53 11.36
CA TYR A 240 -5.62 22.13 11.53
C TYR A 240 -6.61 22.99 10.73
N GLU A 241 -6.16 24.10 10.15
CA GLU A 241 -6.99 25.05 9.40
C GLU A 241 -7.06 24.68 7.91
N ASP A 242 -5.90 24.43 7.27
CA ASP A 242 -5.81 24.06 5.86
C ASP A 242 -5.48 22.57 5.70
N ARG A 243 -6.52 21.79 5.38
CA ARG A 243 -6.43 20.35 5.13
C ARG A 243 -5.47 19.98 3.98
N ASN A 244 -5.24 20.87 3.01
CA ASN A 244 -4.32 20.61 1.90
C ASN A 244 -2.85 20.75 2.32
N LYS A 245 -2.58 21.44 3.44
CA LYS A 245 -1.24 21.65 4.03
C LYS A 245 -1.06 20.94 5.38
N ALA A 246 -1.90 19.94 5.67
CA ALA A 246 -2.00 19.30 6.98
C ALA A 246 -1.18 18.00 7.16
N ARG A 247 -0.31 17.63 6.21
CA ARG A 247 0.57 16.43 6.31
C ARG A 247 1.94 16.82 6.87
N ILE A 248 2.65 15.87 7.48
CA ILE A 248 3.98 16.11 8.08
C ILE A 248 4.98 16.68 7.08
N ARG A 249 4.95 16.26 5.80
CA ARG A 249 5.79 16.85 4.76
C ARG A 249 5.70 18.38 4.65
N TYR A 250 4.53 18.97 4.94
CA TYR A 250 4.38 20.43 4.92
C TYR A 250 4.95 21.11 6.18
N ILE A 251 5.07 20.37 7.29
CA ILE A 251 5.82 20.84 8.48
C ILE A 251 7.30 20.91 8.10
N LEU A 252 7.82 19.85 7.47
CA LEU A 252 9.19 19.80 6.95
C LEU A 252 9.44 20.91 5.90
N GLU A 253 8.53 21.09 4.94
CA GLU A 253 8.62 22.17 3.92
C GLU A 253 8.67 23.56 4.59
N ARG A 254 7.80 23.81 5.57
CA ARG A 254 7.71 25.09 6.29
C ARG A 254 8.95 25.38 7.14
N MET A 255 9.46 24.37 7.86
CA MET A 255 10.58 24.53 8.79
C MET A 255 11.94 24.48 8.08
N GLY A 256 12.03 23.79 6.94
CA GLY A 256 13.30 23.34 6.39
C GLY A 256 13.87 22.15 7.16
N LYS A 257 14.82 21.43 6.53
CA LYS A 257 15.37 20.16 7.08
C LYS A 257 15.96 20.35 8.48
N GLU A 258 16.84 21.34 8.64
CA GLU A 258 17.60 21.55 9.89
C GLU A 258 16.66 21.81 11.08
N LYS A 259 15.74 22.78 10.94
CA LYS A 259 14.81 23.12 12.02
C LYS A 259 13.80 22.00 12.29
N PHE A 260 13.38 21.26 11.26
CA PHE A 260 12.51 20.10 11.43
C PHE A 260 13.18 19.01 12.29
N ILE A 261 14.45 18.70 12.03
CA ILE A 261 15.21 17.71 12.82
C ILE A 261 15.43 18.20 14.26
N GLU A 262 15.77 19.47 14.46
CA GLU A 262 15.90 20.06 15.81
C GLU A 262 14.59 19.94 16.60
N THR A 263 13.47 20.35 16.00
CA THR A 263 12.14 20.27 16.62
C THR A 263 11.74 18.82 16.92
N TYR A 264 12.05 17.89 16.00
CA TYR A 264 11.85 16.47 16.24
C TYR A 264 12.66 15.96 17.44
N LYS A 265 13.94 16.35 17.57
CA LYS A 265 14.78 15.98 18.71
C LYS A 265 14.25 16.52 20.04
N GLU A 266 13.68 17.73 20.05
CA GLU A 266 12.99 18.28 21.23
C GLU A 266 11.81 17.40 21.66
N HIS A 267 10.96 16.96 20.72
CA HIS A 267 9.87 16.03 21.02
C HIS A 267 10.35 14.64 21.44
N LEU A 268 11.42 14.14 20.81
CA LEU A 268 11.99 12.84 21.18
C LEU A 268 12.53 12.87 22.61
N LYS A 269 13.22 13.94 22.99
CA LYS A 269 13.70 14.14 24.37
C LYS A 269 12.54 14.16 25.37
N ASP A 270 11.49 14.93 25.09
CA ASP A 270 10.29 14.99 25.94
C ASP A 270 9.67 13.59 26.15
N VAL A 271 9.60 12.78 25.08
CA VAL A 271 9.06 11.41 25.16
C VAL A 271 10.01 10.48 25.93
N LEU A 272 11.33 10.57 25.73
CA LEU A 272 12.31 9.78 26.47
C LEU A 272 12.28 10.09 27.97
N ASP A 273 12.11 11.36 28.35
CA ASP A 273 12.11 11.80 29.75
C ASP A 273 10.80 11.43 30.49
N ASN A 274 9.69 11.25 29.77
CA ASN A 274 8.35 11.12 30.36
C ASN A 274 7.62 9.80 30.04
N ASN A 275 8.22 8.89 29.29
CA ASN A 275 7.59 7.62 28.91
C ASN A 275 8.54 6.44 29.10
N GLU A 276 7.96 5.26 29.38
CA GLU A 276 8.67 3.97 29.37
C GLU A 276 8.14 3.16 28.18
N LEU A 277 8.87 3.18 27.07
CA LEU A 277 8.43 2.62 25.78
C LEU A 277 9.41 1.60 25.20
N ASP A 278 10.37 1.13 25.99
CA ASP A 278 11.32 0.10 25.57
C ASP A 278 10.60 -1.13 25.04
N LEU A 279 10.90 -1.43 23.78
CA LEU A 279 10.25 -2.49 23.05
C LEU A 279 11.08 -3.77 23.11
N PHE A 280 10.55 -4.76 23.81
CA PHE A 280 11.09 -6.12 23.83
C PHE A 280 10.19 -7.00 22.96
N VAL A 281 10.77 -7.57 21.91
CA VAL A 281 10.05 -8.41 20.96
C VAL A 281 10.74 -9.76 20.81
N GLU A 282 9.93 -10.79 20.63
CA GLU A 282 10.40 -12.13 20.35
C GLU A 282 10.46 -12.35 18.83
N SER A 283 11.56 -12.93 18.37
CA SER A 283 11.68 -13.38 16.98
C SER A 283 10.98 -14.73 16.82
N LYS A 284 10.13 -14.86 15.79
CA LYS A 284 9.55 -16.14 15.42
C LYS A 284 10.56 -16.92 14.58
N GLU A 285 10.99 -18.08 15.07
CA GLU A 285 11.79 -19.00 14.28
C GLU A 285 10.90 -19.86 13.39
N ILE A 286 11.31 -20.07 12.14
CA ILE A 286 10.61 -20.94 11.19
C ILE A 286 11.34 -22.28 11.19
N THR A 287 10.69 -23.30 11.73
CA THR A 287 11.26 -24.65 11.92
C THR A 287 10.74 -25.69 10.91
N LYS A 288 9.85 -25.28 10.01
CA LYS A 288 9.30 -26.15 8.97
C LYS A 288 10.41 -26.71 8.07
N GLU A 289 10.40 -28.02 7.87
CA GLU A 289 11.31 -28.69 6.93
C GLU A 289 10.98 -28.29 5.48
N GLY A 290 12.01 -27.85 4.76
CA GLY A 290 11.91 -27.51 3.35
C GLY A 290 12.19 -28.69 2.42
N LYS A 291 11.84 -28.52 1.16
CA LYS A 291 12.18 -29.44 0.06
C LYS A 291 12.66 -28.62 -1.12
N GLU A 292 13.94 -28.74 -1.46
CA GLU A 292 14.53 -28.02 -2.59
C GLU A 292 13.98 -28.53 -3.92
N ILE A 293 13.80 -27.61 -4.87
CA ILE A 293 13.38 -27.89 -6.24
C ILE A 293 14.25 -27.14 -7.24
N GLU A 294 14.45 -27.74 -8.41
CA GLU A 294 15.02 -27.08 -9.58
C GLU A 294 13.90 -26.47 -10.42
N LEU A 295 13.47 -25.26 -10.05
CA LEU A 295 12.45 -24.50 -10.78
C LEU A 295 12.77 -23.02 -10.71
N THR A 296 12.81 -22.35 -11.86
CA THR A 296 12.89 -20.90 -11.95
C THR A 296 11.56 -20.37 -12.45
N HIS A 297 10.98 -19.41 -11.72
CA HIS A 297 9.75 -18.73 -12.11
C HIS A 297 9.76 -17.31 -11.56
N SER A 298 9.29 -16.34 -12.33
CA SER A 298 9.15 -14.92 -11.92
C SER A 298 8.36 -14.67 -10.63
N ARG A 299 7.50 -15.62 -10.23
CA ARG A 299 6.64 -15.54 -9.03
C ARG A 299 7.17 -16.36 -7.86
N LEU A 300 8.28 -17.10 -8.05
CA LEU A 300 8.83 -18.00 -7.05
C LEU A 300 10.08 -17.39 -6.42
N TYR A 301 10.05 -17.23 -5.10
CA TYR A 301 11.14 -16.62 -4.33
C TYR A 301 11.65 -17.65 -3.33
N SER A 302 12.95 -17.94 -3.36
CA SER A 302 13.56 -18.80 -2.35
C SER A 302 13.70 -18.03 -1.04
N GLN A 303 13.29 -18.63 0.08
CA GLN A 303 13.48 -18.03 1.40
C GLN A 303 14.91 -18.28 1.91
N LYS A 304 15.33 -17.55 2.95
CA LYS A 304 16.59 -17.85 3.66
C LYS A 304 16.56 -19.18 4.40
N GLN A 305 15.37 -19.70 4.73
CA GLN A 305 15.21 -21.06 5.23
C GLN A 305 15.33 -22.06 4.08
N LYS A 306 16.26 -23.02 4.21
CA LYS A 306 16.62 -23.96 3.15
C LYS A 306 15.41 -24.78 2.69
N GLY A 307 15.18 -24.81 1.38
CA GLY A 307 14.09 -25.57 0.76
C GLY A 307 12.68 -25.01 1.00
N LEU A 308 12.55 -23.81 1.59
CA LEU A 308 11.29 -23.08 1.67
C LEU A 308 11.25 -21.95 0.64
N TYR A 309 10.03 -21.66 0.18
CA TYR A 309 9.75 -20.74 -0.88
C TYR A 309 8.56 -19.84 -0.50
N SER A 310 8.55 -18.65 -1.09
CA SER A 310 7.41 -17.76 -1.15
C SER A 310 6.91 -17.67 -2.59
N VAL A 311 5.60 -17.77 -2.79
CA VAL A 311 4.98 -17.59 -4.11
C VAL A 311 4.19 -16.29 -4.12
N TYR A 312 4.50 -15.42 -5.08
CA TYR A 312 3.77 -14.18 -5.31
C TYR A 312 2.53 -14.43 -6.18
N PHE A 313 1.41 -13.87 -5.75
CA PHE A 313 0.17 -13.82 -6.52
C PHE A 313 -0.33 -12.38 -6.58
N HIS A 314 -0.65 -11.91 -7.78
CA HIS A 314 -1.19 -10.57 -7.98
C HIS A 314 -2.49 -10.64 -8.78
N PRO A 315 -3.65 -10.36 -8.16
CA PRO A 315 -4.89 -10.20 -8.90
C PRO A 315 -4.83 -8.91 -9.73
N ILE A 316 -5.35 -8.93 -10.96
CA ILE A 316 -5.33 -7.75 -11.83
C ILE A 316 -5.98 -6.54 -11.13
N GLY A 317 -5.24 -5.45 -11.02
CA GLY A 317 -5.68 -4.22 -10.35
C GLY A 317 -6.01 -4.38 -8.86
N GLY A 318 -5.44 -5.38 -8.19
CA GLY A 318 -5.74 -5.68 -6.81
C GLY A 318 -7.13 -6.28 -6.59
N GLN A 319 -7.86 -6.67 -7.65
CA GLN A 319 -9.25 -7.14 -7.59
C GLN A 319 -9.31 -8.66 -7.59
N ILE A 320 -9.50 -9.27 -6.43
CA ILE A 320 -9.58 -10.73 -6.30
C ILE A 320 -11.02 -11.17 -6.05
N SER A 321 -11.52 -12.09 -6.88
CA SER A 321 -12.84 -12.68 -6.67
C SER A 321 -12.83 -13.62 -5.47
N VAL A 322 -13.95 -13.69 -4.75
CA VAL A 322 -14.11 -14.61 -3.61
C VAL A 322 -13.88 -16.06 -4.05
N LYS A 323 -14.46 -16.44 -5.20
CA LYS A 323 -14.28 -17.75 -5.80
C LYS A 323 -12.80 -18.08 -6.01
N THR A 324 -12.04 -17.17 -6.63
CA THR A 324 -10.61 -17.35 -6.87
C THR A 324 -9.82 -17.53 -5.57
N LEU A 325 -10.08 -16.69 -4.56
CA LEU A 325 -9.36 -16.85 -3.29
C LEU A 325 -9.70 -18.18 -2.63
N ARG A 326 -10.97 -18.62 -2.62
CA ARG A 326 -11.36 -19.92 -2.08
C ARG A 326 -10.64 -21.07 -2.78
N GLU A 327 -10.61 -21.06 -4.11
CA GLU A 327 -9.91 -22.08 -4.90
C GLU A 327 -8.42 -22.16 -4.54
N ILE A 328 -7.77 -21.02 -4.31
CA ILE A 328 -6.37 -20.96 -3.86
C ILE A 328 -6.23 -21.51 -2.43
N LEU A 329 -7.08 -21.05 -1.50
CA LEU A 329 -7.04 -21.46 -0.10
C LEU A 329 -7.29 -22.97 0.05
N ASP A 330 -8.23 -23.55 -0.68
CA ASP A 330 -8.53 -24.98 -0.63
C ASP A 330 -7.29 -25.86 -0.91
N LYS A 331 -6.38 -25.38 -1.77
CA LYS A 331 -5.10 -26.05 -2.07
C LYS A 331 -4.05 -25.89 -0.99
N LEU A 332 -4.16 -24.84 -0.19
CA LEU A 332 -3.22 -24.52 0.87
C LEU A 332 -3.65 -25.02 2.26
N LYS A 333 -4.82 -25.64 2.39
CA LYS A 333 -5.39 -26.10 3.67
C LYS A 333 -4.46 -27.03 4.46
N ALA A 334 -3.66 -27.86 3.78
CA ALA A 334 -2.74 -28.81 4.42
C ALA A 334 -1.34 -28.22 4.69
N VAL A 335 -1.06 -27.01 4.20
CA VAL A 335 0.25 -26.38 4.34
C VAL A 335 0.45 -25.94 5.78
N LYS A 336 1.40 -26.61 6.46
CA LYS A 336 1.82 -26.22 7.82
C LYS A 336 2.55 -24.89 7.78
N ASP A 337 2.36 -24.08 8.81
CA ASP A 337 2.99 -22.76 9.02
C ASP A 337 2.79 -21.78 7.85
N LEU A 338 1.72 -21.97 7.07
CA LEU A 338 1.34 -21.05 6.00
C LEU A 338 1.14 -19.65 6.57
N GLU A 339 1.75 -18.69 5.90
CA GLU A 339 1.57 -17.29 6.21
C GLU A 339 1.30 -16.52 4.93
N ILE A 340 0.31 -15.63 4.95
CA ILE A 340 -0.13 -14.88 3.78
C ILE A 340 0.17 -13.40 4.03
N ARG A 341 0.98 -12.79 3.17
CA ARG A 341 1.44 -11.40 3.32
C ARG A 341 0.88 -10.54 2.20
N LEU A 342 -0.03 -9.62 2.53
CA LEU A 342 -0.46 -8.59 1.59
C LEU A 342 0.73 -7.66 1.30
N THR A 343 0.78 -7.12 0.09
CA THR A 343 1.89 -6.26 -0.34
C THR A 343 1.43 -4.83 -0.58
N MET A 344 2.40 -3.91 -0.62
CA MET A 344 2.20 -2.53 -1.07
C MET A 344 1.90 -2.41 -2.57
N THR A 345 1.92 -3.53 -3.30
CA THR A 345 1.70 -3.62 -4.74
C THR A 345 0.39 -4.31 -5.07
N GLU A 346 -0.57 -4.32 -4.14
CA GLU A 346 -1.91 -4.90 -4.35
C GLU A 346 -1.90 -6.42 -4.62
N GLY A 347 -0.81 -7.10 -4.22
CA GLY A 347 -0.64 -8.55 -4.32
C GLY A 347 -0.54 -9.23 -2.97
N LEU A 348 -0.20 -10.53 -3.02
CA LEU A 348 -0.02 -11.42 -1.89
C LEU A 348 1.28 -12.23 -2.06
N TYR A 349 1.97 -12.51 -0.97
CA TYR A 349 2.88 -13.64 -0.89
C TYR A 349 2.28 -14.75 -0.04
N PHE A 350 2.37 -15.98 -0.52
CA PHE A 350 2.16 -17.19 0.27
C PHE A 350 3.54 -17.72 0.68
N ARG A 351 3.84 -17.70 1.98
CA ARG A 351 5.16 -18.00 2.53
C ARG A 351 5.20 -19.38 3.18
N ASN A 352 6.43 -19.83 3.45
CA ASN A 352 6.75 -21.08 4.13
C ASN A 352 6.24 -22.30 3.35
N LEU A 353 6.25 -22.24 2.03
CA LEU A 353 5.92 -23.36 1.17
C LEU A 353 7.17 -24.21 0.97
N ASN A 354 7.09 -25.53 1.13
CA ASN A 354 8.13 -26.40 0.58
C ASN A 354 8.06 -26.39 -0.96
N GLY A 355 9.04 -26.98 -1.65
CA GLY A 355 9.08 -26.93 -3.09
C GLY A 355 7.90 -27.60 -3.81
N ASP A 356 7.29 -28.65 -3.25
CA ASP A 356 6.11 -29.27 -3.87
C ASP A 356 4.87 -28.38 -3.71
N GLU A 357 4.66 -27.83 -2.52
CA GLU A 357 3.57 -26.90 -2.21
C GLU A 357 3.67 -25.63 -3.08
N ALA A 358 4.89 -25.12 -3.29
CA ALA A 358 5.14 -23.98 -4.17
C ALA A 358 4.81 -24.29 -5.63
N LYS A 359 5.18 -25.47 -6.13
CA LYS A 359 4.82 -25.94 -7.48
C LYS A 359 3.31 -26.06 -7.66
N GLU A 360 2.61 -26.65 -6.68
CA GLU A 360 1.16 -26.78 -6.73
C GLU A 360 0.49 -25.40 -6.78
N LEU A 361 0.92 -24.47 -5.94
CA LEU A 361 0.35 -23.12 -5.93
C LEU A 361 0.61 -22.37 -7.24
N LEU A 362 1.82 -22.47 -7.81
CA LEU A 362 2.13 -21.87 -9.11
C LEU A 362 1.20 -22.39 -10.21
N ASN A 363 0.97 -23.71 -10.25
CA ASN A 363 0.10 -24.37 -11.23
C ASN A 363 -1.36 -23.93 -11.06
N VAL A 364 -1.88 -23.91 -9.83
CA VAL A 364 -3.27 -23.54 -9.55
C VAL A 364 -3.53 -22.07 -9.89
N THR A 365 -2.53 -21.21 -9.73
CA THR A 365 -2.66 -19.76 -9.99
C THR A 365 -2.25 -19.34 -11.39
N GLN A 366 -1.86 -20.29 -12.24
CA GLN A 366 -1.46 -20.02 -13.62
C GLN A 366 -2.63 -19.41 -14.41
N ASN A 367 -2.38 -18.32 -15.13
CA ASN A 367 -3.38 -17.56 -15.89
C ASN A 367 -4.56 -16.97 -15.08
N ILE A 368 -4.53 -17.03 -13.74
CA ILE A 368 -5.58 -16.44 -12.89
C ILE A 368 -5.22 -15.01 -12.47
N GLY A 369 -3.93 -14.76 -12.24
CA GLY A 369 -3.38 -13.45 -11.88
C GLY A 369 -2.41 -12.92 -12.93
N GLY A 370 -1.67 -11.87 -12.58
CA GLY A 370 -0.63 -11.31 -13.44
C GLY A 370 0.64 -12.17 -13.47
N GLU A 371 1.07 -12.56 -14.66
CA GLU A 371 2.28 -13.35 -14.90
C GLU A 371 3.49 -12.51 -15.31
N THR A 372 3.25 -11.33 -15.88
CA THR A 372 4.27 -10.30 -16.20
C THR A 372 4.17 -9.11 -15.25
N ALA A 373 5.24 -8.32 -15.12
CA ALA A 373 5.23 -7.07 -14.37
C ALA A 373 4.14 -6.11 -14.88
N LEU A 374 3.88 -6.05 -16.18
CA LEU A 374 2.78 -5.25 -16.73
C LEU A 374 1.40 -5.72 -16.22
N GLN A 375 1.13 -7.03 -16.19
CA GLN A 375 -0.13 -7.55 -15.63
C GLN A 375 -0.19 -7.42 -14.10
N GLN A 376 0.96 -7.31 -13.45
CA GLN A 376 1.11 -7.03 -12.02
C GLN A 376 1.08 -5.53 -11.69
N SER A 377 0.63 -4.70 -12.62
CA SER A 377 0.49 -3.25 -12.45
C SER A 377 -0.52 -2.89 -11.36
N VAL A 378 -0.24 -1.78 -10.68
CA VAL A 378 -0.96 -1.30 -9.51
C VAL A 378 -1.96 -0.23 -9.95
N SER A 379 -3.21 -0.33 -9.51
CA SER A 379 -4.24 0.63 -9.88
C SER A 379 -5.15 0.96 -8.71
N CYS A 380 -5.31 2.25 -8.42
CA CYS A 380 -6.29 2.64 -7.41
C CYS A 380 -7.71 2.26 -7.87
N ILE A 381 -8.66 2.20 -6.93
CA ILE A 381 -10.04 1.82 -7.26
C ILE A 381 -10.69 2.73 -8.33
N GLY A 382 -10.31 4.00 -8.41
CA GLY A 382 -10.78 4.93 -9.44
C GLY A 382 -12.29 5.19 -9.41
N VAL A 383 -12.78 5.92 -10.40
CA VAL A 383 -14.23 6.06 -10.65
C VAL A 383 -14.74 4.78 -11.35
N PRO A 384 -16.03 4.39 -11.21
CA PRO A 384 -17.14 5.12 -10.60
C PRO A 384 -17.20 5.07 -9.06
N ILE A 385 -16.42 4.21 -8.40
CA ILE A 385 -16.50 4.00 -6.94
C ILE A 385 -15.97 5.21 -6.15
N CYS A 386 -14.76 5.67 -6.49
CA CYS A 386 -14.05 6.68 -5.72
C CYS A 386 -14.73 8.05 -5.82
N GLN A 387 -15.18 8.56 -4.67
CA GLN A 387 -15.83 9.87 -4.56
C GLN A 387 -14.96 11.05 -5.07
N VAL A 388 -13.64 10.98 -4.88
CA VAL A 388 -12.70 12.05 -5.28
C VAL A 388 -11.93 11.72 -6.55
N GLY A 389 -12.18 10.56 -7.14
CA GLY A 389 -11.53 10.13 -8.37
C GLY A 389 -11.95 11.01 -9.55
N ILE A 390 -11.06 11.16 -10.52
CA ILE A 390 -11.35 11.90 -11.75
C ILE A 390 -11.61 10.89 -12.87
N LEU A 391 -10.69 9.95 -13.09
CA LEU A 391 -10.71 8.97 -14.17
C LEU A 391 -10.85 7.50 -13.69
N GLU A 392 -11.20 6.62 -14.64
CA GLU A 392 -11.36 5.17 -14.46
C GLU A 392 -10.00 4.45 -14.53
N SER A 393 -9.23 4.43 -13.43
CA SER A 393 -7.90 3.81 -13.41
C SER A 393 -7.90 2.30 -13.59
N GLN A 394 -8.91 1.60 -13.09
CA GLN A 394 -9.07 0.14 -13.29
C GLN A 394 -9.34 -0.18 -14.77
N LYS A 395 -10.15 0.65 -15.44
CA LYS A 395 -10.40 0.51 -16.89
C LYS A 395 -9.15 0.78 -17.71
N MET A 396 -8.37 1.81 -17.36
CA MET A 396 -7.08 2.07 -18.00
C MET A 396 -6.14 0.86 -17.91
N LEU A 397 -6.00 0.25 -16.73
CA LEU A 397 -5.19 -0.95 -16.56
C LEU A 397 -5.66 -2.08 -17.50
N ASN A 398 -6.95 -2.36 -17.52
CA ASN A 398 -7.51 -3.41 -18.38
C ASN A 398 -7.30 -3.09 -19.87
N ASN A 399 -7.42 -1.83 -20.29
CA ASN A 399 -7.15 -1.43 -21.67
C ASN A 399 -5.69 -1.69 -22.06
N ILE A 400 -4.74 -1.41 -21.18
CA ILE A 400 -3.31 -1.69 -21.40
C ILE A 400 -3.09 -3.20 -21.56
N ILE A 401 -3.59 -4.00 -20.61
CA ILE A 401 -3.43 -5.46 -20.64
C ILE A 401 -4.08 -6.07 -21.90
N ASN A 402 -5.29 -5.65 -22.23
CA ASN A 402 -6.01 -6.15 -23.41
C ASN A 402 -5.29 -5.78 -24.71
N TYR A 403 -4.77 -4.56 -24.82
CA TYR A 403 -4.02 -4.14 -26.00
C TYR A 403 -2.77 -5.02 -26.21
N PHE A 404 -2.01 -5.31 -25.15
CA PHE A 404 -0.86 -6.22 -25.23
C PHE A 404 -1.27 -7.65 -25.62
N ALA A 405 -2.38 -8.15 -25.06
CA ALA A 405 -2.94 -9.46 -25.41
C ALA A 405 -3.39 -9.53 -26.88
N GLU A 406 -4.06 -8.49 -27.39
CA GLU A 406 -4.49 -8.38 -28.80
C GLU A 406 -3.30 -8.36 -29.78
N LYS A 407 -2.17 -7.76 -29.38
CA LYS A 407 -0.91 -7.81 -30.14
C LYS A 407 -0.17 -9.14 -30.02
N GLY A 408 -0.62 -10.05 -29.15
CA GLY A 408 0.08 -11.30 -28.85
C GLY A 408 1.43 -11.07 -28.14
N TYR A 409 1.58 -9.95 -27.43
CA TYR A 409 2.82 -9.56 -26.78
C TYR A 409 2.81 -9.91 -25.30
N ASN A 410 3.61 -10.91 -24.91
CA ASN A 410 3.66 -11.46 -23.56
C ASN A 410 5.05 -11.38 -22.90
N LYS A 411 5.98 -10.64 -23.49
CA LYS A 411 7.33 -10.46 -22.92
C LYS A 411 7.30 -9.51 -21.74
N ASP A 412 8.10 -9.82 -20.73
CA ASP A 412 8.19 -9.05 -19.49
C ASP A 412 9.26 -7.95 -19.59
N ILE A 413 8.99 -6.94 -20.42
CA ILE A 413 9.96 -5.86 -20.73
C ILE A 413 9.73 -4.61 -19.87
N LEU A 414 8.48 -4.23 -19.65
CA LEU A 414 8.14 -3.04 -18.88
C LEU A 414 8.02 -3.37 -17.39
N PRO A 415 8.41 -2.44 -16.49
CA PRO A 415 8.07 -2.56 -15.08
C PRO A 415 6.54 -2.43 -14.90
N ARG A 416 6.10 -2.67 -13.66
CA ARG A 416 4.72 -2.35 -13.25
C ARG A 416 4.40 -0.89 -13.55
N VAL A 417 3.22 -0.66 -14.11
CA VAL A 417 2.67 0.67 -14.29
C VAL A 417 1.79 0.99 -13.07
N HIS A 418 2.02 2.15 -12.45
CA HIS A 418 1.26 2.58 -11.29
C HIS A 418 0.23 3.65 -11.69
N ILE A 419 -1.05 3.29 -11.62
CA ILE A 419 -2.14 4.06 -12.24
C ILE A 419 -3.04 4.67 -11.16
N SER A 420 -3.00 6.00 -11.04
CA SER A 420 -3.90 6.75 -10.17
C SER A 420 -4.90 7.55 -10.99
N GLY A 421 -6.20 7.36 -10.76
CA GLY A 421 -7.25 8.12 -11.45
C GLY A 421 -7.36 9.59 -11.04
N CYS A 422 -6.48 10.09 -10.16
CA CYS A 422 -6.36 11.50 -9.77
C CYS A 422 -5.01 11.74 -9.05
N GLY A 423 -4.62 13.01 -8.87
CA GLY A 423 -3.38 13.41 -8.18
C GLY A 423 -3.29 13.10 -6.68
N ASN A 424 -4.13 12.25 -6.11
CA ASN A 424 -4.00 11.81 -4.70
C ASN A 424 -2.96 10.70 -4.50
N SER A 425 -2.48 10.10 -5.60
CA SER A 425 -1.51 9.01 -5.62
C SER A 425 -1.82 7.85 -4.68
N CYS A 426 -2.99 7.24 -4.88
CA CYS A 426 -3.32 6.02 -4.15
C CYS A 426 -2.51 4.83 -4.67
N ALA A 427 -2.07 4.87 -5.93
CA ALA A 427 -1.22 3.86 -6.55
C ALA A 427 0.29 4.21 -6.50
N VAL A 428 0.73 5.25 -5.80
CA VAL A 428 2.17 5.54 -5.60
C VAL A 428 2.93 5.94 -6.89
N HIS A 429 2.26 6.61 -7.82
CA HIS A 429 2.75 6.82 -9.19
C HIS A 429 4.00 7.71 -9.32
N GLU A 430 4.33 8.55 -8.33
CA GLU A 430 5.45 9.48 -8.43
C GLU A 430 6.81 8.86 -8.13
N VAL A 431 6.87 7.64 -7.56
CA VAL A 431 8.11 7.07 -6.99
C VAL A 431 8.37 5.66 -7.50
N VAL A 432 8.00 5.41 -8.76
CA VAL A 432 8.17 4.13 -9.43
C VAL A 432 8.65 4.30 -10.87
N GLY A 433 9.04 3.21 -11.52
CA GLY A 433 9.53 3.21 -12.90
C GLY A 433 8.59 3.89 -13.91
N ILE A 434 7.30 3.53 -13.91
CA ILE A 434 6.25 4.16 -14.74
C ILE A 434 5.03 4.48 -13.89
N GLY A 435 4.64 5.76 -13.86
CA GLY A 435 3.46 6.26 -13.16
C GLY A 435 2.51 7.02 -14.08
N LEU A 436 1.21 6.87 -13.83
CA LEU A 436 0.14 7.56 -14.57
C LEU A 436 -0.83 8.27 -13.62
N THR A 437 -1.10 9.55 -13.88
CA THR A 437 -1.99 10.38 -13.06
C THR A 437 -3.12 10.98 -13.86
N GLY A 438 -4.35 10.52 -13.61
CA GLY A 438 -5.53 10.94 -14.36
C GLY A 438 -5.95 12.39 -14.08
N LYS A 439 -6.22 13.14 -15.14
CA LYS A 439 -6.80 14.48 -15.11
C LYS A 439 -7.62 14.74 -16.39
N ARG A 440 -8.37 15.84 -16.42
CA ARG A 440 -9.09 16.29 -17.62
C ARG A 440 -8.42 17.54 -18.17
N LYS A 441 -8.24 17.59 -19.48
CA LYS A 441 -7.56 18.67 -20.17
C LYS A 441 -8.30 19.03 -21.44
N LYS A 442 -8.29 20.31 -21.82
CA LYS A 442 -8.76 20.73 -23.13
C LYS A 442 -7.72 20.34 -24.19
N VAL A 443 -8.08 19.49 -25.13
CA VAL A 443 -7.24 19.07 -26.27
C VAL A 443 -7.99 19.47 -27.54
N GLY A 444 -7.46 20.43 -28.29
CA GLY A 444 -8.23 21.09 -29.34
C GLY A 444 -9.48 21.78 -28.76
N ASP A 445 -10.66 21.41 -29.25
CA ASP A 445 -11.94 21.96 -28.80
C ASP A 445 -12.69 21.08 -27.79
N ALA A 446 -12.20 19.88 -27.50
CA ALA A 446 -12.83 18.93 -26.58
C ALA A 446 -12.12 18.89 -25.21
N VAL A 447 -12.87 18.54 -24.16
CA VAL A 447 -12.27 18.17 -22.86
C VAL A 447 -12.07 16.67 -22.88
N GLU A 448 -10.80 16.26 -22.88
CA GLU A 448 -10.39 14.87 -22.97
C GLU A 448 -9.89 14.35 -21.62
N ASP A 449 -10.04 13.04 -21.44
CA ASP A 449 -9.43 12.30 -20.34
C ASP A 449 -7.96 12.01 -20.70
N VAL A 450 -7.04 12.52 -19.88
CA VAL A 450 -5.59 12.38 -20.06
C VAL A 450 -4.93 11.83 -18.81
N PHE A 451 -3.78 11.18 -18.96
CA PHE A 451 -2.91 10.87 -17.83
C PHE A 451 -1.58 11.60 -17.98
N GLU A 452 -1.16 12.25 -16.90
CA GLU A 452 0.21 12.77 -16.77
C GLU A 452 1.17 11.59 -16.56
N LEU A 453 2.22 11.55 -17.37
CA LEU A 453 3.23 10.48 -17.37
C LEU A 453 4.40 10.85 -16.46
N HIS A 454 4.70 9.95 -15.53
CA HIS A 454 5.88 9.99 -14.66
C HIS A 454 6.79 8.81 -15.02
N ILE A 455 8.09 9.06 -15.21
CA ILE A 455 9.07 8.01 -15.49
C ILE A 455 10.28 8.16 -14.56
N ASN A 456 10.89 7.04 -14.19
CA ASN A 456 12.16 6.97 -13.45
C ASN A 456 12.07 7.41 -11.97
N GLY A 457 10.93 7.23 -11.32
CA GLY A 457 10.83 7.37 -9.86
C GLY A 457 11.38 6.12 -9.15
N SER A 458 11.75 6.27 -7.88
CA SER A 458 12.18 5.15 -7.03
C SER A 458 11.90 5.44 -5.56
N PHE A 459 11.60 4.39 -4.80
CA PHE A 459 11.57 4.42 -3.33
C PHE A 459 12.73 3.65 -2.70
N GLU A 460 13.56 2.95 -3.50
CA GLU A 460 14.65 2.13 -2.99
C GLU A 460 15.71 2.98 -2.29
N THR A 461 16.35 2.39 -1.29
CA THR A 461 17.40 3.05 -0.52
C THR A 461 18.58 3.43 -1.41
N GLY A 462 19.07 4.66 -1.27
CA GLY A 462 20.18 5.18 -2.08
C GLY A 462 19.78 5.67 -3.48
N SER A 463 18.58 5.33 -3.96
CA SER A 463 18.08 5.80 -5.26
C SER A 463 16.72 6.54 -5.18
N ALA A 464 16.17 6.70 -3.96
CA ALA A 464 14.88 7.32 -3.71
C ALA A 464 14.75 8.71 -4.36
N ARG A 465 13.79 8.84 -5.29
CA ARG A 465 13.56 10.05 -6.08
C ARG A 465 12.16 10.08 -6.67
N LEU A 466 11.70 11.28 -6.98
CA LEU A 466 10.47 11.47 -7.75
C LEU A 466 10.75 11.26 -9.23
N GLY A 467 9.81 10.62 -9.94
CA GLY A 467 9.87 10.45 -11.38
C GLY A 467 9.72 11.78 -12.13
N LYS A 468 10.42 11.90 -13.25
CA LYS A 468 10.32 13.05 -14.16
C LYS A 468 8.96 13.05 -14.83
N VAL A 469 8.33 14.22 -14.87
CA VAL A 469 7.04 14.44 -15.54
C VAL A 469 7.28 14.75 -17.01
N TYR A 470 6.69 13.95 -17.89
CA TYR A 470 6.88 14.08 -19.35
C TYR A 470 5.72 14.75 -20.08
N GLY A 471 4.62 15.03 -19.38
CA GLY A 471 3.42 15.68 -19.93
C GLY A 471 2.23 14.74 -19.98
N ASP A 472 1.24 15.12 -20.77
CA ASP A 472 -0.10 14.52 -20.74
C ASP A 472 -0.34 13.70 -22.00
N LEU A 473 -0.77 12.46 -21.83
CA LEU A 473 -1.11 11.54 -22.92
C LEU A 473 -2.63 11.30 -22.91
N LEU A 474 -3.26 11.20 -24.08
CA LEU A 474 -4.67 10.80 -24.16
C LEU A 474 -4.84 9.40 -23.58
N ALA A 475 -5.90 9.20 -22.80
CA ALA A 475 -6.20 7.90 -22.22
C ALA A 475 -6.36 6.79 -23.29
N SER A 476 -6.83 7.15 -24.49
CA SER A 476 -6.97 6.22 -25.61
C SER A 476 -5.65 5.78 -26.24
N GLU A 477 -4.59 6.59 -26.11
CA GLU A 477 -3.30 6.37 -26.78
C GLU A 477 -2.26 5.68 -25.88
N ILE A 478 -2.46 5.69 -24.56
CA ILE A 478 -1.51 5.12 -23.60
C ILE A 478 -1.20 3.63 -23.83
N PRO A 479 -2.18 2.74 -24.13
CA PRO A 479 -1.86 1.34 -24.42
C PRO A 479 -0.90 1.18 -25.61
N GLU A 480 -1.10 1.97 -26.68
CA GLU A 480 -0.24 1.95 -27.86
C GLU A 480 1.15 2.53 -27.56
N PHE A 481 1.22 3.65 -26.83
CA PHE A 481 2.48 4.23 -26.37
C PHE A 481 3.32 3.23 -25.58
N LEU A 482 2.73 2.54 -24.59
CA LEU A 482 3.46 1.55 -23.78
C LEU A 482 3.92 0.36 -24.63
N TYR A 483 3.11 -0.06 -25.59
CA TYR A 483 3.49 -1.12 -26.52
C TYR A 483 4.68 -0.71 -27.40
N GLU A 484 4.65 0.47 -28.03
CA GLU A 484 5.80 0.98 -28.80
C GLU A 484 7.05 1.10 -27.93
N LEU A 485 6.92 1.58 -26.69
CA LEU A 485 8.05 1.67 -25.76
C LEU A 485 8.64 0.30 -25.46
N SER A 486 7.80 -0.73 -25.28
CA SER A 486 8.26 -2.10 -25.07
C SER A 486 9.06 -2.65 -26.26
N LEU A 487 8.63 -2.34 -27.49
CA LEU A 487 9.34 -2.75 -28.70
C LEU A 487 10.69 -2.04 -28.82
N ASP A 488 10.78 -0.75 -28.50
CA ASP A 488 12.04 -0.01 -28.56
C ASP A 488 13.06 -0.54 -27.55
N ILE A 489 12.62 -0.82 -26.31
CA ILE A 489 13.48 -1.42 -25.28
C ILE A 489 13.95 -2.81 -25.70
N GLU A 490 13.03 -3.65 -26.20
CA GLU A 490 13.33 -5.00 -26.66
C GLU A 490 14.33 -5.00 -27.83
N ASN A 491 14.13 -4.14 -28.83
CA ASN A 491 15.01 -4.02 -29.99
C ASN A 491 16.44 -3.61 -29.63
N LYS A 492 16.60 -2.90 -28.50
CA LYS A 492 17.91 -2.52 -27.94
C LYS A 492 18.51 -3.57 -27.03
N ASN A 493 17.76 -4.62 -26.68
CA ASN A 493 18.16 -5.67 -25.75
C ASN A 493 18.65 -5.10 -24.40
N MET A 494 17.91 -4.11 -23.88
CA MET A 494 18.15 -3.45 -22.59
C MET A 494 17.00 -3.75 -21.63
N ASN A 495 17.24 -3.61 -20.33
CA ASN A 495 16.12 -3.49 -19.40
C ASN A 495 15.57 -2.05 -19.40
N PHE A 496 14.36 -1.87 -18.87
CA PHE A 496 13.70 -0.56 -18.85
C PHE A 496 14.54 0.55 -18.19
N TYR A 497 15.18 0.26 -17.05
CA TYR A 497 15.94 1.27 -16.31
C TYR A 497 17.20 1.69 -17.06
N GLU A 498 17.92 0.73 -17.65
CA GLU A 498 19.07 0.99 -18.52
C GLU A 498 18.68 1.82 -19.74
N PHE A 499 17.55 1.51 -20.37
CA PHE A 499 17.05 2.27 -21.51
C PHE A 499 16.72 3.71 -21.11
N VAL A 500 16.01 3.91 -20.00
CA VAL A 500 15.65 5.25 -19.53
C VAL A 500 16.89 6.09 -19.19
N GLU A 501 17.93 5.46 -18.63
CA GLU A 501 19.18 6.15 -18.26
C GLU A 501 20.06 6.48 -19.48
N ASN A 502 20.16 5.57 -20.45
CA ASN A 502 21.12 5.69 -21.56
C ASN A 502 20.51 6.15 -22.89
N ASN A 503 19.18 6.20 -23.01
CA ASN A 503 18.46 6.49 -24.26
C ASN A 503 17.37 7.56 -24.08
N GLU A 504 17.68 8.63 -23.34
CA GLU A 504 16.71 9.71 -23.08
C GLU A 504 16.18 10.36 -24.37
N GLU A 505 17.03 10.53 -25.40
CA GLU A 505 16.59 11.09 -26.67
C GLU A 505 15.56 10.21 -27.39
N GLU A 506 15.77 8.89 -27.41
CA GLU A 506 14.80 7.95 -27.97
C GLU A 506 13.50 7.94 -27.17
N LEU A 507 13.59 7.92 -25.83
CA LEU A 507 12.43 8.01 -24.96
C LEU A 507 11.63 9.31 -25.21
N LEU A 508 12.30 10.44 -25.41
CA LEU A 508 11.63 11.69 -25.75
C LEU A 508 10.97 11.62 -27.13
N LYS A 509 11.64 11.04 -28.13
CA LYS A 509 11.09 10.89 -29.49
C LYS A 509 9.79 10.10 -29.48
N ILE A 510 9.69 9.01 -28.73
CA ILE A 510 8.44 8.24 -28.63
C ILE A 510 7.37 9.02 -27.88
N ILE A 511 7.69 9.65 -26.74
CA ILE A 511 6.72 10.40 -25.93
C ILE A 511 6.12 11.58 -26.72
N GLU A 512 6.92 12.33 -27.47
CA GLU A 512 6.45 13.50 -28.22
C GLU A 512 5.45 13.13 -29.34
N LYS A 513 5.37 11.87 -29.78
CA LYS A 513 4.29 11.41 -30.68
C LYS A 513 2.91 11.46 -30.01
N TYR A 514 2.85 11.25 -28.70
CA TYR A 514 1.62 11.04 -27.93
C TYR A 514 1.24 12.21 -27.02
N LYS A 515 2.21 13.08 -26.71
CA LYS A 515 2.03 14.21 -25.82
C LYS A 515 1.02 15.24 -26.37
N LYS A 516 0.10 15.70 -25.53
CA LYS A 516 -0.92 16.72 -25.85
C LYS A 516 -0.83 17.98 -24.99
#